data_AF-A0A1B2DQM3-F1
#
_entry.id   AF-A0A1B2DQM3-F1
#
_cell.length_a   1.000
_cell.length_b   1.000
_cell.length_c   1.000
_cell.angle_alpha   90.00
_cell.angle_beta   90.00
_cell.angle_gamma   90.00
#
_symmetry.space_group_name_H-M   'P 1'
#
loop_
_entity.id
_entity.type
_entity.pdbx_description
1 polymer ?
#
loop_
_entity_poly.entity_id
_entity_poly.type
_entity_poly.pdbx_seq_one_letter_code
_entity_poly.pdbx_strand_id
1 'polypeptide(L)'
;MTEEKYPEHYFEHYIACAGTSHVSLDQEGFRELAQTYLHIEGIEALRELVQEIHAIAENNDWSFFADHSTPIVEPPMKIAQLKLLAQEAIALAASQE
;
A
#
# COMPACT_ATOMS: atom_id res chain seq x y z
N MET A 1 18.55 -3.61 19.50
CA MET A 1 17.32 -3.86 18.74
C MET A 1 17.38 -2.89 17.56
N THR A 2 17.37 -3.39 16.34
CA THR A 2 17.28 -2.56 15.14
C THR A 2 15.88 -1.95 15.13
N GLU A 3 15.78 -0.64 15.23
CA GLU A 3 14.50 0.05 15.01
C GLU A 3 14.01 -0.29 13.59
N GLU A 4 12.80 -0.81 13.49
CA GLU A 4 12.16 -1.06 12.20
C GLU A 4 11.90 0.26 11.51
N LYS A 5 12.25 0.35 10.22
CA LYS A 5 12.18 1.61 9.46
C LYS A 5 10.74 2.12 9.32
N TYR A 6 9.77 1.20 9.36
CA TYR A 6 8.33 1.45 9.29
C TYR A 6 7.64 0.60 10.37
N PRO A 7 7.56 1.08 11.62
CA PRO A 7 7.14 0.26 12.77
C PRO A 7 5.63 -0.05 12.81
N GLU A 8 4.81 0.70 12.07
CA GLU A 8 3.36 0.50 12.05
C GLU A 8 2.90 -0.41 10.89
N HIS A 9 3.77 -0.65 9.90
CA HIS A 9 3.57 -1.60 8.80
C HIS A 9 2.27 -1.40 7.97
N TYR A 10 1.74 -0.19 7.85
CA TYR A 10 0.50 0.05 7.10
C TYR A 10 0.67 -0.29 5.62
N PHE A 11 1.81 0.06 5.01
CA PHE A 11 2.01 -0.23 3.60
C PHE A 11 2.23 -1.73 3.33
N GLU A 12 2.91 -2.45 4.23
CA GLU A 12 3.05 -3.91 4.14
C GLU A 12 1.69 -4.62 4.31
N HIS A 13 0.88 -4.17 5.27
CA HIS A 13 -0.48 -4.64 5.44
C HIS A 13 -1.30 -4.42 4.16
N TYR A 14 -1.19 -3.23 3.54
CA TYR A 14 -1.92 -2.91 2.32
C TYR A 14 -1.48 -3.76 1.11
N ILE A 15 -0.17 -4.04 0.99
CA ILE A 15 0.36 -5.01 0.01
C ILE A 15 -0.21 -6.41 0.28
N ALA A 16 -0.31 -6.83 1.54
CA ALA A 16 -0.92 -8.10 1.90
C ALA A 16 -2.39 -8.18 1.53
N CYS A 17 -3.17 -7.11 1.78
CA CYS A 17 -4.55 -7.02 1.34
C CYS A 17 -4.66 -7.21 -0.18
N ALA A 18 -3.78 -6.60 -0.98
CA ALA A 18 -3.77 -6.78 -2.43
C ALA A 18 -3.53 -8.25 -2.82
N GLY A 19 -2.60 -8.93 -2.15
CA GLY A 19 -2.33 -10.36 -2.37
C GLY A 19 -3.50 -11.28 -2.04
N THR A 20 -4.29 -10.94 -1.00
CA THR A 20 -5.43 -11.75 -0.57
C THR A 20 -6.76 -11.41 -1.25
N SER A 21 -6.89 -10.20 -1.81
CA SER A 21 -8.18 -9.70 -2.30
C SER A 21 -8.53 -10.17 -3.73
N HIS A 22 -7.66 -10.96 -4.37
CA HIS A 22 -7.83 -11.43 -5.75
C HIS A 22 -8.05 -10.31 -6.80
N VAL A 23 -7.73 -9.06 -6.45
CA VAL A 23 -7.84 -7.91 -7.37
C VAL A 23 -6.78 -8.00 -8.47
N SER A 24 -7.05 -7.40 -9.62
CA SER A 24 -6.03 -7.22 -10.64
C SER A 24 -4.92 -6.29 -10.14
N LEU A 25 -3.67 -6.59 -10.51
CA LEU A 25 -2.50 -5.77 -10.16
C LEU A 25 -2.31 -4.60 -11.15
N ASP A 26 -3.41 -3.90 -11.43
CA ASP A 26 -3.51 -2.74 -12.31
C ASP A 26 -4.31 -1.62 -11.63
N GLN A 27 -4.55 -0.53 -12.36
CA GLN A 27 -5.17 0.66 -11.79
C GLN A 27 -6.60 0.41 -11.29
N GLU A 28 -7.39 -0.39 -12.02
CA GLU A 28 -8.78 -0.66 -11.66
C GLU A 28 -8.84 -1.50 -10.39
N GLY A 29 -8.06 -2.60 -10.34
CA GLY A 29 -8.01 -3.46 -9.16
C GLY A 29 -7.46 -2.75 -7.92
N PHE A 30 -6.47 -1.87 -8.07
CA PHE A 30 -5.97 -1.09 -6.94
C PHE A 30 -6.93 -0.01 -6.46
N ARG A 31 -7.76 0.56 -7.35
CA ARG A 31 -8.83 1.45 -6.93
C ARG A 31 -9.90 0.72 -6.12
N GLU A 32 -10.32 -0.46 -6.59
CA GLU A 32 -11.26 -1.32 -5.85
C GLU A 32 -10.69 -1.74 -4.49
N LEU A 33 -9.40 -2.07 -4.45
CA LEU A 33 -8.70 -2.39 -3.20
C LEU A 33 -8.70 -1.21 -2.24
N ALA A 34 -8.38 0.01 -2.70
CA ALA A 34 -8.38 1.20 -1.85
C ALA A 34 -9.76 1.44 -1.22
N GLN A 35 -10.82 1.30 -2.00
CA GLN A 35 -12.20 1.42 -1.51
C GLN A 35 -12.54 0.34 -0.50
N THR A 36 -12.12 -0.90 -0.76
CA THR A 36 -12.31 -2.04 0.15
C THR A 36 -11.57 -1.81 1.47
N TYR A 37 -10.32 -1.36 1.40
CA TYR A 37 -9.50 -1.04 2.55
C TYR A 37 -10.14 0.06 3.41
N LEU A 38 -10.59 1.15 2.78
CA LEU A 38 -11.33 2.22 3.47
C LEU A 38 -12.60 1.68 4.15
N HIS A 39 -13.32 0.77 3.50
CA HIS A 39 -14.55 0.21 4.04
C HIS A 39 -14.30 -0.68 5.28
N ILE A 40 -13.20 -1.42 5.30
CA ILE A 40 -12.86 -2.38 6.35
C ILE A 40 -12.10 -1.71 7.50
N GLU A 41 -11.03 -1.00 7.19
CA GLU A 41 -10.10 -0.42 8.18
C GLU A 41 -10.52 0.99 8.62
N GLY A 42 -11.32 1.69 7.79
CA GLY A 42 -11.79 3.03 8.05
C GLY A 42 -10.83 4.14 7.62
N ILE A 43 -11.31 5.37 7.75
CA ILE A 43 -10.63 6.57 7.25
C ILE A 43 -9.32 6.88 7.99
N GLU A 44 -9.24 6.58 9.29
CA GLU A 44 -8.02 6.86 10.08
C GLU A 44 -6.87 5.95 9.62
N ALA A 45 -7.13 4.65 9.43
CA ALA A 45 -6.13 3.73 8.89
C ALA A 45 -5.70 4.08 7.46
N LEU A 46 -6.63 4.59 6.64
CA LEU A 46 -6.29 5.10 5.31
C LEU A 46 -5.37 6.34 5.40
N ARG A 47 -5.58 7.23 6.36
CA ARG A 47 -4.72 8.40 6.57
C ARG A 47 -3.32 8.01 7.03
N GLU A 48 -3.20 7.10 7.98
CA GLU A 48 -1.91 6.59 8.44
C GLU A 48 -1.14 5.88 7.30
N LEU A 49 -1.83 5.05 6.52
CA LEU A 49 -1.28 4.45 5.30
C LEU A 49 -0.74 5.51 4.33
N VAL A 50 -1.48 6.59 4.09
CA VAL A 50 -1.03 7.67 3.19
C VAL A 50 0.17 8.42 3.75
N GLN A 51 0.23 8.67 5.06
CA GLN A 51 1.41 9.25 5.70
C GLN A 51 2.65 8.36 5.52
N GLU A 52 2.50 7.05 5.72
CA GLU A 52 3.58 6.09 5.50
C GLU A 52 4.04 6.08 4.03
N ILE A 53 3.09 6.05 3.09
CA ILE A 53 3.38 6.13 1.64
C ILE A 53 4.18 7.40 1.30
N HIS A 54 3.83 8.55 1.88
CA HIS A 54 4.59 9.78 1.67
C HIS A 54 6.02 9.64 2.17
N ALA A 55 6.24 9.07 3.36
CA ALA A 55 7.58 8.82 3.88
C ALA A 55 8.38 7.83 3.01
N ILE A 56 7.75 6.80 2.44
CA ILE A 56 8.37 5.87 1.47
C ILE A 56 8.80 6.59 0.21
N ALA A 57 7.95 7.49 -0.30
CA ALA A 57 8.23 8.29 -1.49
C ALA A 57 9.41 9.24 -1.26
N GLU A 58 9.42 9.96 -0.12
CA GLU A 58 10.47 10.91 0.26
C GLU A 58 11.84 10.23 0.42
N ASN A 59 11.86 9.04 1.02
CA ASN A 59 13.08 8.28 1.24
C ASN A 59 13.49 7.38 0.06
N ASN A 60 12.65 7.30 -0.99
CA ASN A 60 12.83 6.43 -2.16
C ASN A 60 12.97 4.94 -1.81
N ASP A 61 12.19 4.45 -0.84
CA ASP A 61 12.29 3.10 -0.28
C ASP A 61 11.49 2.02 -1.04
N TRP A 62 11.03 2.31 -2.24
CA TRP A 62 10.21 1.38 -3.02
C TRP A 62 10.85 0.00 -3.24
N SER A 63 12.18 -0.06 -3.35
CA SER A 63 12.90 -1.34 -3.49
C SER A 63 12.81 -2.20 -2.22
N PHE A 64 12.80 -1.59 -1.03
CA PHE A 64 12.64 -2.31 0.23
C PHE A 64 11.32 -3.09 0.24
N PHE A 65 10.21 -2.44 -0.15
CA PHE A 65 8.89 -3.07 -0.22
C PHE A 65 8.73 -4.03 -1.39
N ALA A 66 9.40 -3.81 -2.52
CA ALA A 66 9.42 -4.78 -3.61
C ALA A 66 10.02 -6.11 -3.13
N ASP A 67 11.15 -6.04 -2.42
CA ASP A 67 11.80 -7.23 -1.85
C ASP A 67 10.92 -7.88 -0.76
N HIS A 68 10.32 -7.09 0.13
CA HIS A 68 9.45 -7.57 1.22
C HIS A 68 8.09 -8.09 0.76
N SER A 69 7.60 -7.68 -0.42
CA SER A 69 6.33 -8.16 -0.98
C SER A 69 6.41 -9.60 -1.51
N THR A 70 7.61 -10.10 -1.79
CA THR A 70 7.86 -11.42 -2.38
C THR A 70 7.23 -12.59 -1.60
N PRO A 71 7.32 -12.66 -0.26
CA PRO A 71 6.62 -13.69 0.52
C PRO A 71 5.11 -13.47 0.69
N ILE A 72 4.58 -12.31 0.28
CA ILE A 72 3.21 -11.86 0.60
C ILE A 72 2.28 -11.94 -0.62
N VAL A 73 2.81 -11.69 -1.82
CA VAL A 73 2.03 -11.63 -3.07
C VAL A 73 2.70 -12.47 -4.16
N GLU A 74 1.94 -13.35 -4.82
CA GLU A 74 2.41 -14.13 -5.97
C GLU A 74 1.59 -13.81 -7.23
N PRO A 75 2.19 -13.25 -8.31
CA PRO A 75 3.60 -12.88 -8.43
C PRO A 75 3.96 -11.62 -7.60
N PRO A 76 5.24 -11.45 -7.19
CA PRO A 76 5.69 -10.29 -6.43
C PRO A 76 5.36 -8.98 -7.14
N MET A 77 4.96 -7.96 -6.38
CA MET A 77 4.68 -6.64 -6.94
C MET A 77 5.98 -5.97 -7.38
N LYS A 78 6.01 -5.53 -8.63
CA LYS A 78 7.09 -4.67 -9.12
C LYS A 78 6.96 -3.28 -8.52
N ILE A 79 8.07 -2.53 -8.45
CA ILE A 79 8.08 -1.12 -8.00
C ILE A 79 7.00 -0.28 -8.70
N ALA A 80 6.78 -0.49 -10.01
CA ALA A 80 5.74 0.22 -10.74
C ALA A 80 4.33 -0.05 -10.20
N GLN A 81 4.05 -1.30 -9.78
CA GLN A 81 2.78 -1.70 -9.19
C GLN A 81 2.63 -1.16 -7.77
N LEU A 82 3.70 -1.19 -6.96
CA LEU A 82 3.71 -0.57 -5.63
C LEU A 82 3.41 0.92 -5.68
N LYS A 83 3.99 1.64 -6.65
CA LYS A 83 3.72 3.06 -6.86
C LYS A 83 2.28 3.31 -7.32
N LEU A 84 1.74 2.46 -8.17
CA LEU A 84 0.35 2.57 -8.62
C LEU A 84 -0.63 2.28 -7.47
N LEU A 85 -0.36 1.25 -6.67
CA LEU A 85 -1.10 0.89 -5.47
C LEU A 85 -1.14 2.08 -4.49
N ALA A 86 0.03 2.67 -4.22
CA ALA A 86 0.17 3.85 -3.38
C ALA A 86 -0.59 5.06 -3.95
N GLN A 87 -0.53 5.28 -5.27
CA GLN A 87 -1.20 6.38 -5.93
C GLN A 87 -2.72 6.32 -5.76
N GLU A 88 -3.35 5.15 -5.94
CA GLU A 88 -4.81 5.02 -5.79
C GLU A 88 -5.25 5.20 -4.32
N ALA A 89 -4.44 4.78 -3.34
CA ALA A 89 -4.71 5.06 -1.92
C ALA A 89 -4.67 6.57 -1.61
N ILE A 90 -3.66 7.29 -2.10
CA ILE A 90 -3.55 8.75 -1.97
C ILE A 90 -4.74 9.44 -2.63
N ALA A 91 -5.09 9.05 -3.86
CA ALA A 91 -6.20 9.65 -4.59
C ALA A 91 -7.54 9.45 -3.86
N LEU A 92 -7.76 8.26 -3.29
CA LEU A 92 -8.95 8.00 -2.49
C LEU A 92 -8.97 8.88 -1.24
N ALA A 93 -7.89 8.94 -0.47
CA ALA A 93 -7.82 9.76 0.75
C ALA A 93 -8.13 11.24 0.48
N ALA A 94 -7.56 11.81 -0.59
CA ALA A 94 -7.82 13.21 -1.00
C ALA A 94 -9.28 13.46 -1.43
N SER A 95 -10.02 12.42 -1.80
CA SER A 95 -11.46 12.52 -2.12
C SER A 95 -12.38 12.46 -0.89
N GLN A 96 -11.84 12.13 0.29
CA GLN A 96 -12.58 12.02 1.55
C GLN A 96 -12.46 13.28 2.43
N GLU A 97 -11.81 14.34 1.92
CA GLU A 97 -11.67 15.65 2.56
C GLU A 97 -12.81 16.61 2.19
#